data_AF-A0AAD1CEU9-F1
#
_entry.id   AF-A0AAD1CEU9-F1
#
_cell.length_a   1.000
_cell.length_b   1.000
_cell.length_c   1.000
_cell.angle_alpha   90.00
_cell.angle_beta   90.00
_cell.angle_gamma   90.00
#
_symmetry.space_group_name_H-M   'P 1'
#
loop_
_entity.id
_entity.type
_entity.pdbx_description
1 polymer ?
#
loop_
_entity_poly.entity_id
_entity_poly.type
_entity_poly.pdbx_seq_one_letter_code
_entity_poly.pdbx_strand_id
1 'polypeptide(L)' 'MTMIVGILRAGGDIRFCFYQDIIAQWVIGIPVVAICALVFKIPVEWIYALLGLEELVKWVGSTIRLRSKKWMNNLVA' A
#
# COMPACT_ATOMS: atom_id res chain seq x y z
N MET A 1 1.47 6.05 -5.31
CA MET A 1 2.86 5.73 -4.89
C MET A 1 3.73 6.94 -4.54
N THR A 2 3.60 8.09 -5.21
CA THR A 2 4.49 9.27 -5.02
C THR A 2 4.48 9.89 -3.61
N MET A 3 3.33 9.99 -2.92
CA MET A 3 3.30 10.59 -1.56
C MET A 3 3.95 9.71 -0.49
N ILE A 4 3.91 8.39 -0.63
CA ILE A 4 4.45 7.44 0.36
C ILE A 4 5.98 7.45 0.31
N VAL A 5 6.52 7.31 -0.89
CA VAL A 5 7.96 7.20 -1.08
C VAL A 5 8.64 8.57 -0.99
N GLY A 6 7.99 9.64 -1.46
CA GLY A 6 8.55 10.99 -1.43
C GLY A 6 8.46 11.66 -0.06
N ILE A 7 7.30 11.59 0.59
CA ILE A 7 7.10 12.24 1.89
C ILE A 7 7.56 11.28 2.98
N LEU A 8 6.92 10.11 3.17
CA LEU A 8 7.17 9.28 4.35
C LEU A 8 8.60 8.73 4.49
N ARG A 9 9.32 8.43 3.40
CA ARG A 9 10.74 8.02 3.51
C ARG A 9 11.67 9.20 3.85
N ALA A 10 11.41 10.41 3.37
CA ALA A 10 12.32 11.55 3.50
C ALA A 10 12.44 12.11 4.93
N GLY A 11 11.48 11.81 5.80
CA GLY A 11 11.41 12.23 7.21
C GLY A 11 11.39 11.06 8.19
N GLY A 12 12.00 9.93 7.81
CA GLY A 12 12.51 8.94 8.76
C GLY A 12 11.58 7.78 9.13
N ASP A 13 10.31 7.80 8.74
CA ASP A 13 9.34 6.73 9.07
C ASP A 13 9.34 5.59 8.03
N ILE A 14 10.53 5.03 7.82
CA ILE A 14 10.80 3.99 6.81
C ILE A 14 10.13 2.67 7.21
N ARG A 15 10.07 2.36 8.50
CA ARG A 15 9.51 1.09 9.00
C ARG A 15 8.04 0.94 8.66
N PHE A 16 7.24 1.99 8.86
CA PHE A 16 5.82 1.97 8.51
C PHE A 16 5.61 1.76 7.01
N CYS A 17 6.40 2.47 6.19
CA CYS A 17 6.36 2.34 4.74
C CYS A 17 6.69 0.91 4.28
N PHE A 18 7.69 0.29 4.92
CA PHE A 18 8.12 -1.08 4.61
C PHE A 18 7.06 -2.12 5.01
N TYR A 19 6.49 -2.01 6.20
CA TYR A 19 5.41 -2.89 6.64
C TYR A 19 4.18 -2.78 5.74
N GLN A 20 3.79 -1.56 5.36
CA GLN A 20 2.62 -1.37 4.51
C GLN A 20 2.82 -1.94 3.11
N ASP A 21 4.03 -1.82 2.55
CA ASP A 21 4.37 -2.40 1.24
C ASP A 21 4.33 -3.94 1.30
N ILE A 22 4.96 -4.53 2.32
CA ILE A 22 4.96 -5.99 2.53
C ILE A 22 3.53 -6.50 2.73
N ILE A 23 2.75 -5.91 3.62
CA ILE A 23 1.38 -6.36 3.91
C ILE A 23 0.53 -6.27 2.65
N ALA A 24 0.60 -5.17 1.93
CA ALA A 24 -0.24 -5.00 0.78
C ALA A 24 0.14 -5.97 -0.35
N GLN A 25 1.43 -6.17 -0.61
CA GLN A 25 1.87 -7.06 -1.69
C GLN A 25 1.69 -8.56 -1.33
N TRP A 26 2.00 -8.96 -0.09
CA TRP A 26 1.96 -10.37 0.32
C TRP A 26 0.60 -10.83 0.83
N VAL A 27 -0.18 -9.96 1.48
CA VAL A 27 -1.48 -10.35 2.07
C VAL A 27 -2.63 -10.03 1.14
N ILE A 28 -2.47 -9.03 0.25
CA ILE A 28 -3.55 -8.60 -0.64
C ILE A 28 -3.21 -8.98 -2.08
N GLY A 29 -2.07 -8.54 -2.62
CA GLY A 29 -1.77 -8.71 -4.05
C GLY A 29 -1.68 -10.16 -4.48
N ILE A 30 -0.73 -10.89 -3.90
CA ILE A 30 -0.47 -12.28 -4.27
C ILE A 30 -1.68 -13.19 -3.96
N PRO A 31 -2.33 -13.12 -2.78
CA PRO A 31 -3.46 -13.99 -2.47
C PRO A 31 -4.70 -13.68 -3.31
N VAL A 32 -4.99 -12.41 -3.57
CA VAL A 32 -6.14 -12.02 -4.42
C VAL A 32 -5.94 -12.52 -5.84
N VAL A 33 -4.75 -12.33 -6.42
CA VAL A 33 -4.43 -12.86 -7.75
C VAL A 33 -4.52 -14.38 -7.78
N ALA A 34 -3.97 -15.06 -6.77
CA ALA A 34 -4.03 -16.52 -6.68
C ALA A 34 -5.47 -17.03 -6.58
N ILE A 35 -6.33 -16.40 -5.78
CA ILE A 35 -7.74 -16.80 -5.65
C ILE A 35 -8.50 -16.53 -6.96
N CYS A 36 -8.34 -15.36 -7.57
CA CYS A 36 -9.01 -15.03 -8.82
C CYS A 36 -8.57 -15.93 -9.99
N ALA A 37 -7.28 -16.27 -10.07
CA ALA A 37 -6.74 -17.11 -11.12
C ALA A 37 -7.05 -18.60 -10.90
N LEU A 38 -6.88 -19.12 -9.69
CA LEU A 38 -6.97 -20.56 -9.41
C LEU A 38 -8.41 -21.01 -9.09
N VAL A 39 -9.19 -20.20 -8.37
CA VAL A 39 -10.53 -20.60 -7.92
C VAL A 39 -11.58 -20.20 -8.95
N PHE A 40 -11.54 -18.95 -9.42
CA PHE A 40 -12.59 -18.41 -10.28
C PHE A 40 -12.27 -18.46 -11.78
N LYS A 41 -11.01 -18.73 -12.18
CA LYS A 41 -10.55 -18.69 -13.59
C LYS A 41 -11.04 -17.44 -14.34
N ILE A 42 -11.06 -16.30 -13.66
CA ILE A 42 -11.56 -15.04 -14.24
C ILE A 42 -10.57 -14.56 -15.30
N PRO A 43 -11.05 -13.99 -16.42
CA PRO A 43 -10.18 -13.30 -17.37
C PRO A 43 -9.29 -12.26 -16.69
N VAL A 44 -8.05 -12.17 -17.17
CA VAL A 44 -6.95 -11.37 -16.59
C VAL A 44 -7.31 -9.89 -16.45
N GLU A 45 -8.21 -9.40 -17.30
CA GLU A 45 -8.72 -8.02 -17.28
C GLU A 45 -9.33 -7.65 -15.92
N TRP A 46 -10.11 -8.55 -15.31
CA TRP A 46 -10.75 -8.30 -14.02
C TRP A 46 -9.78 -8.43 -12.85
N ILE A 47 -8.79 -9.32 -12.98
CA ILE A 47 -7.69 -9.43 -12.01
C ILE A 47 -6.92 -8.10 -11.95
N TYR A 48 -6.68 -7.51 -13.12
CA TYR A 48 -6.01 -6.21 -13.23
C TYR A 48 -6.83 -5.08 -12.59
N ALA A 49 -8.16 -5.08 -12.79
CA ALA A 49 -9.04 -4.11 -12.16
C ALA A 49 -9.05 -4.24 -10.61
N LEU A 50 -9.04 -5.45 -10.08
CA LEU A 50 -8.91 -5.69 -8.63
C LEU A 50 -7.56 -5.22 -8.07
N LEU A 51 -6.48 -5.41 -8.83
CA LEU A 51 -5.15 -4.93 -8.44
C LEU A 51 -5.10 -3.40 -8.33
N GLY A 52 -5.75 -2.70 -9.25
CA GLY A 52 -5.88 -1.25 -9.18
C GLY A 52 -6.66 -0.77 -7.95
N LEU A 53 -7.67 -1.52 -7.52
CA LEU A 53 -8.38 -1.28 -6.26
C LEU A 53 -7.49 -1.48 -5.03
N GLU A 54 -6.61 -2.46 -5.03
CA GLU A 54 -5.62 -2.64 -3.96
C GLU A 54 -4.64 -1.46 -3.88
N GLU A 55 -4.18 -0.95 -5.02
CA GLU A 55 -3.33 0.25 -5.05
C GLU A 55 -4.04 1.48 -4.46
N LEU A 56 -5.36 1.62 -4.70
CA LEU A 56 -6.16 2.65 -4.06
C LEU A 56 -6.22 2.47 -2.54
N VAL A 57 -6.33 1.24 -2.03
CA VAL A 57 -6.30 0.96 -0.58
C VAL A 57 -4.95 1.38 0.02
N LYS A 58 -3.82 1.07 -0.63
CA LYS A 58 -2.49 1.54 -0.20
C LYS A 58 -2.43 3.07 -0.18
N TRP A 59 -3.02 3.71 -1.18
CA TRP A 59 -3.07 5.16 -1.30
C TRP A 59 -3.89 5.82 -0.18
N VAL A 60 -5.05 5.23 0.14
CA VAL A 60 -5.93 5.69 1.23
C VAL A 60 -5.24 5.49 2.60
N GLY A 61 -4.68 4.31 2.88
CA GLY A 61 -3.97 4.05 4.14
C GLY A 61 -2.81 5.03 4.37
N SER A 62 -2.10 5.36 3.29
CA SER A 62 -1.03 6.36 3.32
C SER A 62 -1.51 7.78 3.53
N THR A 63 -2.63 8.15 2.89
CA THR A 63 -3.25 9.47 3.06
C THR A 63 -3.76 9.67 4.49
N ILE A 64 -4.33 8.63 5.09
CA ILE A 64 -4.75 8.64 6.50
C ILE A 64 -3.54 8.79 7.43
N ARG A 65 -2.45 8.06 7.17
CA ARG A 65 -1.21 8.18 7.95
C ARG A 65 -0.59 9.57 7.82
N LEU A 66 -0.56 10.14 6.62
CA LEU A 66 -0.13 11.52 6.36
C LEU A 66 -0.97 12.53 7.15
N ARG A 67 -2.30 12.38 7.13
CA ARG A 67 -3.21 13.22 7.92
C ARG A 67 -3.03 13.08 9.43
N SER A 68 -2.56 11.93 9.91
CA SER A 68 -2.32 11.69 11.34
C SER A 68 -1.18 12.54 11.92
N LYS A 69 -0.34 13.18 11.09
CA LYS A 69 0.80 14.06 11.47
C LYS A 69 1.86 13.44 12.41
N LYS A 70 1.65 12.24 12.93
CA LYS A 70 2.59 11.47 13.77
C LYS A 70 3.93 11.17 13.08
N TRP A 71 3.97 11.30 11.75
CA TRP A 71 5.18 11.21 10.97
C TRP A 71 6.18 12.34 11.28
N MET A 72 5.65 13.52 11.64
CA MET A 72 6.44 14.67 12.05
C MET A 72 6.75 14.55 13.55
N ASN A 73 7.56 13.57 13.91
CA ASN A 73 8.21 13.60 15.22
C ASN A 73 9.22 14.76 15.15
N ASN A 74 9.06 15.77 16.00
CA ASN A 74 9.94 16.95 16.05
C ASN A 74 11.40 16.52 16.05
N LEU A 75 12.10 16.79 14.94
CA LEU A 75 13.55 16.65 14.81
C LEU A 75 14.29 17.88 15.38
N VAL A 76 13.55 18.86 15.93
CA VAL A 76 14.10 19.96 16.72
C VAL A 76 14.02 19.57 18.18
N ALA A 77 15.13 19.05 18.70
CA ALA A 77 15.51 19.06 20.10
C ALA A 77 16.90 19.73 20.18
#